data_AF-A0A0V0HPI3-F1
#
_entry.id   AF-A0A0V0HPI3-F1
#
_cell.length_a   1.000
_cell.length_b   1.000
_cell.length_c   1.000
_cell.angle_alpha   90.00
_cell.angle_beta   90.00
_cell.angle_gamma   90.00
#
_symmetry.space_group_name_H-M   'P 1'
#
loop_
_entity.id
_entity.type
_entity.pdbx_description
1 polymer ?
#
loop_
_entity_poly.entity_id
_entity_poly.type
_entity_poly.pdbx_seq_one_letter_code
_entity_poly.pdbx_strand_id
1 'polypeptide(L)'
;MLDTYDFDGAIWLCHSFGGQCHDYTAFEPAIDTLKEIEGFLSANPSEIVTLILEDYVETPNGLTKVFTDAGLMKYWFPVAKMPKGGQDWPLVSDMVTNNQRLIVFTSVKSKEQSEGIAYQWNYMVENQYGDGGMEKGNCPNRAESSAMNDKSKSLVLVNYFRTLPLKPLACVQNSGHLLDMLMTCHDAAANRWANFIAVDFYKRSEGGGAFLATDTLNGQLLCNCGDVHSCAKGST
;
A
#
# COMPACT_ATOMS: atom_id res chain seq x y z
N MET A 1 -0.42 2.67 -4.44
CA MET A 1 -1.88 2.56 -4.65
C MET A 1 -2.14 2.92 -6.10
N LEU A 2 -2.96 2.15 -6.80
CA LEU A 2 -3.28 2.34 -8.21
C LEU A 2 -4.78 2.22 -8.38
N ASP A 3 -5.39 3.16 -9.08
CA ASP A 3 -6.82 3.15 -9.34
C ASP A 3 -7.04 2.52 -10.71
N THR A 4 -7.74 1.39 -10.77
CA THR A 4 -7.88 0.58 -11.99
C THR A 4 -9.29 0.58 -12.52
N TYR A 5 -9.48 0.88 -13.80
CA TYR A 5 -10.78 0.99 -14.45
C TYR A 5 -10.83 0.23 -15.77
N ASP A 6 -12.04 -0.18 -16.17
CA ASP A 6 -12.33 -0.48 -17.57
C ASP A 6 -12.43 0.83 -18.37
N PHE A 7 -11.60 0.97 -19.39
CA PHE A 7 -11.61 2.15 -20.27
C PHE A 7 -11.04 1.81 -21.64
N ASP A 8 -11.66 2.32 -22.71
CA ASP A 8 -11.23 2.12 -24.11
C ASP A 8 -10.91 0.65 -24.46
N GLY A 9 -11.73 -0.28 -23.97
CA GLY A 9 -11.57 -1.72 -24.22
C GLY A 9 -10.39 -2.40 -23.52
N ALA A 10 -9.74 -1.74 -22.56
CA ALA A 10 -8.62 -2.27 -21.78
C ALA A 10 -8.72 -1.87 -20.29
N ILE A 11 -7.74 -2.33 -19.49
CA ILE A 11 -7.59 -1.89 -18.10
C ILE A 11 -6.66 -0.68 -18.05
N TRP A 12 -7.11 0.39 -17.43
CA TRP A 12 -6.40 1.66 -17.35
C TRP A 12 -6.15 2.10 -15.92
N LEU A 13 -5.10 2.88 -15.74
CA LEU A 13 -4.91 3.71 -14.55
C LEU A 13 -5.62 5.04 -14.75
N CYS A 14 -6.44 5.43 -13.79
CA CYS A 14 -7.32 6.59 -13.91
C CYS A 14 -7.66 7.15 -12.54
N HIS A 15 -7.67 8.47 -12.36
CA HIS A 15 -8.10 9.08 -11.10
C HIS A 15 -9.41 9.83 -11.32
N SER A 16 -10.52 9.15 -11.06
CA SER A 16 -11.86 9.55 -11.51
C SER A 16 -12.92 9.44 -10.41
N PHE A 17 -14.19 9.61 -10.76
CA PHE A 17 -15.31 9.57 -9.84
C PHE A 17 -16.49 8.78 -10.40
N GLY A 18 -17.37 8.29 -9.53
CA GLY A 18 -18.57 7.55 -9.93
C GLY A 18 -18.29 6.17 -10.52
N GLY A 19 -17.09 5.62 -10.31
CA GLY A 19 -16.70 4.30 -10.83
C GLY A 19 -16.49 4.25 -12.35
N GLN A 20 -16.30 5.40 -13.00
CA GLN A 20 -16.09 5.48 -14.44
C GLN A 20 -14.82 6.27 -14.75
N CYS A 21 -14.03 5.79 -15.71
CA CYS A 21 -12.91 6.55 -16.24
C CYS A 21 -13.35 7.40 -17.45
N HIS A 22 -12.74 8.57 -17.61
CA HIS A 22 -13.02 9.50 -18.70
C HIS A 22 -11.70 9.93 -19.37
N ASP A 23 -11.76 10.40 -20.62
CA ASP A 23 -10.57 10.83 -21.36
C ASP A 23 -9.70 11.85 -20.60
N TYR A 24 -10.31 12.73 -19.79
CA TYR A 24 -9.61 13.77 -19.03
C TYR A 24 -9.12 13.33 -17.65
N THR A 25 -9.54 12.15 -17.17
CA THR A 25 -9.07 11.52 -15.91
C THR A 25 -8.16 10.32 -16.15
N ALA A 26 -8.15 9.78 -17.37
CA ALA A 26 -7.28 8.69 -17.79
C ALA A 26 -5.81 9.12 -17.77
N PHE A 27 -4.97 8.27 -17.20
CA PHE A 27 -3.52 8.46 -17.19
C PHE A 27 -2.87 7.63 -18.31
N GLU A 28 -2.86 6.31 -18.17
CA GLU A 28 -2.30 5.39 -19.17
C GLU A 28 -2.89 3.98 -19.04
N PRO A 29 -2.75 3.11 -20.07
CA PRO A 29 -3.07 1.70 -19.96
C PRO A 29 -2.26 1.04 -18.83
N ALA A 30 -2.93 0.27 -17.97
CA ALA A 30 -2.29 -0.34 -16.80
C ALA A 30 -1.15 -1.30 -17.18
N ILE A 31 -1.19 -1.89 -18.38
CA ILE A 31 -0.15 -2.79 -18.89
C ILE A 31 1.23 -2.13 -18.94
N ASP A 32 1.32 -0.82 -19.18
CA ASP A 32 2.59 -0.13 -19.32
C ASP A 32 3.27 0.03 -17.95
N THR A 33 2.55 0.54 -16.94
CA THR A 33 3.04 0.60 -15.56
C THR A 33 3.36 -0.79 -14.99
N LEU A 34 2.53 -1.80 -15.30
CA LEU A 34 2.77 -3.16 -14.82
C LEU A 34 4.03 -3.80 -15.45
N LYS A 35 4.37 -3.46 -16.70
CA LYS A 35 5.65 -3.86 -17.31
C LYS A 35 6.84 -3.16 -16.68
N GLU A 36 6.70 -1.92 -16.24
CA GLU A 36 7.77 -1.26 -15.46
C GLU A 36 8.02 -1.98 -14.13
N ILE A 37 6.96 -2.41 -13.44
CA ILE A 37 7.07 -3.20 -12.22
C ILE A 37 7.72 -4.56 -12.50
N GLU A 38 7.37 -5.21 -13.61
CA GLU A 38 8.01 -6.47 -14.02
C GLU A 38 9.51 -6.27 -14.26
N GLY A 39 9.88 -5.22 -15.00
CA GLY A 39 11.27 -4.85 -15.25
C GLY A 39 12.03 -4.59 -13.95
N PHE A 40 11.42 -3.88 -12.99
CA PHE A 40 12.00 -3.63 -11.67
C PHE A 40 12.22 -4.93 -10.89
N LEU A 41 11.21 -5.79 -10.76
CA LEU A 41 11.32 -7.06 -10.03
C LEU A 41 12.30 -8.05 -10.69
N SER A 42 12.43 -7.99 -12.02
CA SER A 42 13.40 -8.76 -12.78
C SER A 42 14.83 -8.28 -12.51
N ALA A 43 15.06 -6.97 -12.51
CA ALA A 43 16.37 -6.37 -12.23
C ALA A 43 16.79 -6.46 -10.75
N ASN A 44 15.83 -6.55 -9.82
CA ASN A 44 16.06 -6.53 -8.39
C ASN A 44 15.50 -7.80 -7.73
N PRO A 45 16.25 -8.93 -7.73
CA PRO A 45 15.74 -10.24 -7.32
C PRO A 45 15.41 -10.37 -5.83
N SER A 46 15.93 -9.45 -5.01
CA SER A 46 15.70 -9.43 -3.55
C SER A 46 14.55 -8.50 -3.14
N GLU A 47 14.01 -7.72 -4.07
CA GLU A 47 12.98 -6.73 -3.76
C GLU A 47 11.58 -7.31 -3.85
N ILE A 48 10.69 -6.77 -3.03
CA ILE A 48 9.26 -7.09 -2.98
C ILE A 48 8.47 -5.82 -3.32
N VAL A 49 7.44 -5.96 -4.14
CA VAL A 49 6.50 -4.89 -4.47
C VAL A 49 5.12 -5.25 -3.94
N THR A 50 4.47 -4.30 -3.26
CA THR A 50 3.07 -4.41 -2.85
C THR A 50 2.24 -3.40 -3.64
N LEU A 51 1.17 -3.88 -4.28
CA LEU A 51 0.18 -3.06 -4.97
C LEU A 51 -1.13 -3.12 -4.19
N ILE A 52 -1.75 -1.95 -4.02
CA ILE A 52 -3.10 -1.80 -3.45
C ILE A 52 -3.92 -1.13 -4.53
N LEU A 53 -4.92 -1.85 -5.04
CA LEU A 53 -5.76 -1.44 -6.15
C LEU A 53 -7.07 -0.87 -5.63
N GLU A 54 -7.35 0.39 -5.96
CA GLU A 54 -8.71 0.91 -5.93
C GLU A 54 -9.41 0.42 -7.20
N ASP A 55 -10.15 -0.68 -7.06
CA ASP A 55 -10.59 -1.52 -8.17
C ASP A 55 -12.01 -1.16 -8.61
N TYR A 56 -12.10 -0.63 -9.83
CA TYR A 56 -13.34 -0.35 -10.56
C TYR A 56 -13.46 -1.20 -11.84
N VAL A 57 -12.72 -2.31 -11.94
CA VAL A 57 -12.75 -3.21 -13.11
C VAL A 57 -13.90 -4.21 -12.99
N GLU A 58 -14.90 -4.03 -13.85
CA GLU A 58 -16.05 -4.93 -13.99
C GLU A 58 -15.79 -6.06 -14.99
N THR A 59 -14.91 -5.86 -15.99
CA THR A 59 -14.57 -6.90 -16.96
C THR A 59 -14.09 -8.17 -16.26
N PRO A 60 -14.75 -9.32 -16.48
CA PRO A 60 -14.37 -10.58 -15.85
C PRO A 60 -12.91 -10.95 -16.18
N ASN A 61 -12.11 -11.21 -15.15
CA ASN A 61 -10.67 -11.53 -15.28
C ASN A 61 -9.83 -10.41 -15.92
N GLY A 62 -10.32 -9.17 -16.01
CA GLY A 62 -9.57 -8.06 -16.61
C GLY A 62 -8.24 -7.81 -15.93
N LEU A 63 -8.23 -7.77 -14.59
CA LEU A 63 -7.02 -7.64 -13.78
C LEU A 63 -6.09 -8.85 -13.94
N THR A 64 -6.62 -10.06 -13.76
CA THR A 64 -5.81 -11.29 -13.93
C THR A 64 -5.15 -11.35 -15.32
N LYS A 65 -5.88 -10.97 -16.37
CA LYS A 65 -5.35 -10.93 -17.74
C LYS A 65 -4.22 -9.92 -17.87
N VAL A 66 -4.40 -8.68 -17.40
CA VAL A 66 -3.36 -7.64 -17.56
C VAL A 66 -2.10 -7.96 -16.75
N PHE A 67 -2.21 -8.54 -15.54
CA PHE A 67 -1.06 -9.04 -14.78
C PHE A 67 -0.35 -10.21 -15.47
N THR A 68 -1.10 -11.11 -16.11
CA THR A 68 -0.54 -12.22 -16.90
C THR A 68 0.22 -11.70 -18.11
N ASP A 69 -0.39 -10.79 -18.87
CA ASP A 69 0.22 -10.19 -20.07
C ASP A 69 1.44 -9.34 -19.72
N ALA A 70 1.47 -8.71 -18.54
CA ALA A 70 2.63 -8.01 -18.01
C ALA A 70 3.77 -8.95 -17.58
N GLY A 71 3.53 -10.27 -17.48
CA GLY A 71 4.50 -11.24 -17.01
C GLY A 71 4.70 -11.28 -15.50
N LEU A 72 3.81 -10.67 -14.72
CA LEU A 72 3.95 -10.51 -13.27
C LEU A 72 3.53 -11.75 -12.46
N MET A 73 2.76 -12.67 -13.05
CA MET A 73 2.25 -13.85 -12.34
C MET A 73 3.36 -14.77 -11.80
N LYS A 74 4.56 -14.74 -12.38
CA LYS A 74 5.74 -15.46 -11.86
C LYS A 74 6.22 -14.95 -10.50
N TYR A 75 5.85 -13.73 -10.10
CA TYR A 75 6.18 -13.11 -8.82
C TYR A 75 5.05 -13.18 -7.79
N TRP A 76 3.88 -13.69 -8.17
CA TRP A 76 2.63 -13.55 -7.41
C TRP A 76 2.71 -14.21 -6.02
N PHE A 77 2.40 -13.46 -4.97
CA PHE A 77 2.23 -13.99 -3.63
C PHE A 77 0.78 -14.50 -3.45
N PRO A 78 0.55 -15.81 -3.27
CA PRO A 78 -0.79 -16.39 -3.31
C PRO A 78 -1.57 -16.13 -2.02
N VAL A 79 -2.87 -15.85 -2.15
CA VAL A 79 -3.83 -15.69 -1.02
C VAL A 79 -3.80 -16.86 -0.05
N ALA A 80 -3.59 -18.10 -0.54
CA ALA A 80 -3.50 -19.28 0.31
C ALA A 80 -2.35 -19.26 1.33
N LYS A 81 -1.32 -18.43 1.10
CA LYS A 81 -0.19 -18.22 2.01
C LYS A 81 -0.29 -16.92 2.82
N MET A 82 -1.31 -16.09 2.59
CA MET A 82 -1.50 -14.86 3.36
C MET A 82 -2.04 -15.20 4.76
N PRO A 83 -1.50 -14.55 5.81
CA PRO A 83 -1.96 -14.80 7.17
C PRO A 83 -3.41 -14.34 7.36
N LYS A 84 -4.09 -15.00 8.30
CA LYS A 84 -5.46 -14.69 8.70
C LYS A 84 -5.51 -14.44 10.20
N GLY A 85 -6.43 -13.60 10.64
CA GLY A 85 -6.67 -13.38 12.08
C GLY A 85 -5.46 -12.78 12.82
N GLY A 86 -4.74 -11.86 12.17
CA GLY A 86 -3.64 -11.12 12.79
C GLY A 86 -2.31 -11.86 12.88
N GLN A 87 -2.21 -13.05 12.26
CA GLN A 87 -0.96 -13.83 12.26
C GLN A 87 0.14 -13.15 11.46
N ASP A 88 1.38 -13.55 11.74
CA ASP A 88 2.57 -13.02 11.08
C ASP A 88 2.63 -13.41 9.59
N TRP A 89 3.14 -12.47 8.79
CA TRP A 89 3.46 -12.73 7.39
C TRP A 89 4.73 -13.59 7.30
N PRO A 90 4.92 -14.35 6.20
CA PRO A 90 6.18 -15.04 5.97
C PRO A 90 7.37 -14.09 5.99
N LEU A 91 8.55 -14.62 6.32
CA LEU A 91 9.78 -13.84 6.27
C LEU A 91 10.02 -13.33 4.85
N VAL A 92 10.56 -12.12 4.75
CA VAL A 92 11.00 -11.53 3.46
C VAL A 92 11.97 -12.47 2.75
N SER A 93 12.87 -13.14 3.50
CA SER A 93 13.80 -14.13 2.96
C SER A 93 13.09 -15.30 2.28
N ASP A 94 11.98 -15.78 2.85
CA ASP A 94 11.21 -16.90 2.30
C ASP A 94 10.43 -16.46 1.07
N MET A 95 9.83 -15.26 1.12
CA MET A 95 9.15 -14.67 -0.03
C MET A 95 10.10 -14.51 -1.22
N VAL A 96 11.30 -13.99 -0.98
CA VAL A 96 12.35 -13.84 -2.00
C VAL A 96 12.83 -15.19 -2.53
N THR A 97 13.13 -16.14 -1.65
CA THR A 97 13.61 -17.49 -2.02
C THR A 97 12.60 -18.23 -2.90
N ASN A 98 11.30 -18.05 -2.63
CA ASN A 98 10.24 -18.66 -3.42
C ASN A 98 9.81 -17.84 -4.65
N ASN A 99 10.48 -16.72 -4.93
CA ASN A 99 10.11 -15.74 -5.97
C ASN A 99 8.66 -15.25 -5.83
N GLN A 100 8.13 -15.16 -4.62
CA GLN A 100 6.79 -14.66 -4.29
C GLN A 100 6.90 -13.20 -3.83
N ARG A 101 7.23 -12.32 -4.77
CA ARG A 101 7.72 -10.95 -4.52
C ARG A 101 6.75 -9.86 -4.98
N LEU A 102 5.54 -10.23 -5.41
CA LEU A 102 4.46 -9.31 -5.75
C LEU A 102 3.23 -9.63 -4.89
N ILE A 103 2.89 -8.73 -3.97
CA ILE A 103 1.63 -8.79 -3.20
C ILE A 103 0.64 -7.83 -3.83
N VAL A 104 -0.58 -8.28 -4.13
CA VAL A 104 -1.62 -7.43 -4.72
C VAL A 104 -2.90 -7.52 -3.89
N PHE A 105 -3.37 -6.36 -3.46
CA PHE A 105 -4.66 -6.18 -2.81
C PHE A 105 -5.64 -5.46 -3.74
N THR A 106 -6.92 -5.79 -3.64
CA THR A 106 -8.05 -5.12 -4.33
C THR A 106 -9.09 -4.65 -3.31
N SER A 107 -9.74 -3.54 -3.62
CA SER A 107 -10.90 -3.02 -2.87
C SER A 107 -12.20 -3.80 -3.13
N VAL A 108 -12.23 -4.76 -4.07
CA VAL A 108 -13.43 -5.53 -4.45
C VAL A 108 -13.42 -6.95 -3.85
N LYS A 109 -14.37 -7.22 -2.95
CA LYS A 109 -14.44 -8.48 -2.19
C LYS A 109 -14.53 -9.75 -3.04
N SER A 110 -15.28 -9.72 -4.13
CA SER A 110 -15.51 -10.91 -4.97
C SER A 110 -14.26 -11.37 -5.72
N LYS A 111 -13.27 -10.48 -5.94
CA LYS A 111 -12.04 -10.77 -6.67
C LYS A 111 -11.12 -11.75 -5.94
N GLU A 112 -11.20 -11.84 -4.61
CA GLU A 112 -10.43 -12.83 -3.86
C GLU A 112 -10.85 -14.26 -4.22
N GLN A 113 -12.17 -14.50 -4.32
CA GLN A 113 -12.68 -15.83 -4.68
C GLN A 113 -12.59 -16.10 -6.19
N SER A 114 -12.88 -15.10 -7.02
CA SER A 114 -13.00 -15.27 -8.48
C SER A 114 -11.66 -15.22 -9.21
N GLU A 115 -10.74 -14.37 -8.75
CA GLU A 115 -9.47 -14.09 -9.42
C GLU A 115 -8.24 -14.40 -8.55
N GLY A 116 -8.42 -14.65 -7.25
CA GLY A 116 -7.31 -14.89 -6.32
C GLY A 116 -6.54 -13.61 -5.94
N ILE A 117 -7.14 -12.44 -6.12
CA ILE A 117 -6.57 -11.14 -5.71
C ILE A 117 -7.06 -10.81 -4.30
N ALA A 118 -6.13 -10.56 -3.37
CA ALA A 118 -6.44 -10.45 -1.96
C ALA A 118 -7.39 -9.28 -1.67
N TYR A 119 -8.50 -9.52 -0.99
CA TYR A 119 -9.41 -8.44 -0.61
C TYR A 119 -8.78 -7.63 0.53
N GLN A 120 -8.42 -6.37 0.27
CA GLN A 120 -7.63 -5.53 1.16
C GLN A 120 -8.11 -5.56 2.62
N TRP A 121 -9.42 -5.39 2.82
CA TRP A 121 -10.05 -5.29 4.14
C TRP A 121 -10.04 -6.61 4.93
N ASN A 122 -9.59 -7.71 4.34
CA ASN A 122 -9.30 -8.95 5.08
C ASN A 122 -7.96 -8.89 5.83
N TYR A 123 -7.00 -8.06 5.40
CA TYR A 123 -5.61 -8.15 5.84
C TYR A 123 -5.07 -6.90 6.53
N MET A 124 -5.63 -5.71 6.24
CA MET A 124 -5.14 -4.45 6.80
C MET A 124 -6.24 -3.58 7.40
N VAL A 125 -5.86 -2.76 8.39
CA VAL A 125 -6.61 -1.58 8.83
C VAL A 125 -5.99 -0.32 8.21
N GLU A 126 -6.82 0.68 7.94
CA GLU A 126 -6.43 1.91 7.28
C GLU A 126 -7.14 3.12 7.89
N ASN A 127 -6.39 4.19 8.16
CA ASN A 127 -6.97 5.44 8.63
C ASN A 127 -7.63 6.23 7.48
N GLN A 128 -8.47 7.19 7.84
CA GLN A 128 -9.13 8.10 6.93
C GLN A 128 -8.09 8.76 6.01
N TYR A 129 -8.41 8.90 4.73
CA TYR A 129 -7.58 9.60 3.76
C TYR A 129 -7.96 11.09 3.67
N GLY A 130 -7.12 11.86 2.97
CA GLY A 130 -7.35 13.28 2.73
C GLY A 130 -7.27 14.13 4.00
N ASP A 131 -7.88 15.31 3.98
CA ASP A 131 -7.79 16.26 5.10
C ASP A 131 -8.37 15.66 6.41
N GLY A 132 -9.35 14.73 6.33
CA GLY A 132 -9.89 14.02 7.51
C GLY A 132 -8.94 12.97 8.12
N GLY A 133 -7.93 12.53 7.37
CA GLY A 133 -6.85 11.68 7.86
C GLY A 133 -5.72 12.42 8.56
N MET A 134 -5.71 13.75 8.44
CA MET A 134 -4.62 14.61 8.89
C MET A 134 -4.94 15.33 10.20
N GLU A 135 -6.01 14.93 10.90
CA GLU A 135 -6.44 15.54 12.16
C GLU A 135 -5.43 15.29 13.28
N LYS A 136 -4.76 16.35 13.76
CA LYS A 136 -3.72 16.24 14.79
C LYS A 136 -4.23 15.50 16.04
N GLY A 137 -3.54 14.42 16.41
CA GLY A 137 -3.86 13.63 17.61
C GLY A 137 -5.06 12.69 17.44
N ASN A 138 -5.60 12.55 16.23
CA ASN A 138 -6.66 11.61 15.91
C ASN A 138 -6.25 10.74 14.70
N CYS A 139 -6.62 9.46 14.73
CA CYS A 139 -6.38 8.54 13.63
C CYS A 139 -7.67 7.73 13.36
N PRO A 140 -8.72 8.37 12.80
CA PRO A 140 -9.98 7.70 12.54
C PRO A 140 -9.80 6.67 11.42
N ASN A 141 -10.46 5.52 11.48
CA ASN A 141 -10.48 4.58 10.36
C ASN A 141 -11.33 5.12 9.21
N ARG A 142 -10.97 4.78 7.96
CA ARG A 142 -11.88 5.02 6.82
C ARG A 142 -13.07 4.06 6.85
N ALA A 143 -14.14 4.42 6.13
CA ALA A 143 -15.44 3.75 6.19
C ALA A 143 -15.40 2.25 5.84
N GLU A 144 -14.56 1.86 4.89
CA GLU A 144 -14.42 0.48 4.41
C GLU A 144 -13.51 -0.37 5.32
N SER A 145 -12.67 0.28 6.12
CA SER A 145 -11.75 -0.36 7.06
C SER A 145 -12.45 -0.72 8.37
N SER A 146 -12.02 -1.83 8.98
CA SER A 146 -12.22 -2.05 10.42
C SER A 146 -11.62 -0.90 11.24
N ALA A 147 -12.02 -0.79 12.51
CA ALA A 147 -11.39 0.09 13.49
C ALA A 147 -9.87 -0.17 13.56
N MET A 148 -9.08 0.89 13.75
CA MET A 148 -7.60 0.80 13.76
C MET A 148 -7.07 -0.24 14.77
N ASN A 149 -7.76 -0.43 15.89
CA ASN A 149 -7.39 -1.39 16.93
C ASN A 149 -7.81 -2.85 16.64
N ASP A 150 -8.38 -3.14 15.47
CA ASP A 150 -8.73 -4.51 15.06
C ASP A 150 -7.45 -5.32 14.78
N LYS A 151 -7.06 -6.13 15.77
CA LYS A 151 -5.89 -7.02 15.70
C LYS A 151 -6.13 -8.27 14.87
N SER A 152 -7.34 -8.50 14.33
CA SER A 152 -7.58 -9.60 13.39
C SER A 152 -6.98 -9.33 12.00
N LYS A 153 -6.57 -8.09 11.73
CA LYS A 153 -5.82 -7.66 10.54
C LYS A 153 -4.37 -7.46 10.95
N SER A 154 -3.40 -8.12 10.31
CA SER A 154 -2.00 -8.00 10.72
C SER A 154 -1.33 -6.72 10.22
N LEU A 155 -1.82 -6.15 9.12
CA LEU A 155 -1.22 -4.98 8.50
C LEU A 155 -1.90 -3.68 8.92
N VAL A 156 -1.12 -2.60 8.99
CA VAL A 156 -1.57 -1.24 9.27
C VAL A 156 -1.09 -0.32 8.14
N LEU A 157 -2.01 0.37 7.47
CA LEU A 157 -1.72 1.42 6.50
C LEU A 157 -2.08 2.79 7.07
N VAL A 158 -1.18 3.75 6.92
CA VAL A 158 -1.42 5.15 7.31
C VAL A 158 -1.42 6.06 6.09
N ASN A 159 -2.57 6.63 5.78
CA ASN A 159 -2.76 7.75 4.89
C ASN A 159 -2.40 9.07 5.59
N TYR A 160 -1.52 9.85 4.97
CA TYR A 160 -1.18 11.18 5.42
C TYR A 160 -0.93 12.13 4.24
N PHE A 161 -2.01 12.55 3.61
CA PHE A 161 -2.00 13.48 2.47
C PHE A 161 -3.32 14.25 2.43
N ARG A 162 -3.32 15.37 1.70
CA ARG A 162 -4.51 16.23 1.60
C ARG A 162 -5.51 15.69 0.61
N THR A 163 -6.77 16.09 0.76
CA THR A 163 -7.77 15.85 -0.28
C THR A 163 -7.41 16.55 -1.59
N LEU A 164 -6.79 17.73 -1.52
CA LEU A 164 -6.26 18.44 -2.68
C LEU A 164 -4.74 18.33 -2.71
N PRO A 165 -4.13 17.66 -3.71
CA PRO A 165 -2.70 17.39 -3.75
C PRO A 165 -1.92 18.67 -4.10
N LEU A 166 -1.64 19.49 -3.09
CA LEU A 166 -0.90 20.75 -3.25
C LEU A 166 0.59 20.57 -2.96
N LYS A 167 1.38 20.45 -4.03
CA LYS A 167 2.84 20.25 -3.98
C LYS A 167 3.60 21.19 -3.03
N PRO A 168 3.29 22.50 -2.93
CA PRO A 168 3.99 23.39 -1.99
C PRO A 168 3.76 23.01 -0.52
N LEU A 169 2.60 22.45 -0.18
CA LEU A 169 2.24 22.10 1.19
C LEU A 169 2.83 20.76 1.62
N ALA A 170 3.02 19.83 0.68
CA ALA A 170 3.60 18.52 0.94
C ALA A 170 4.97 18.58 1.64
N CYS A 171 5.75 19.65 1.39
CA CYS A 171 7.02 19.88 2.06
C CYS A 171 6.87 19.96 3.59
N VAL A 172 5.85 20.66 4.10
CA VAL A 172 5.61 20.79 5.54
C VAL A 172 5.01 19.49 6.09
N GLN A 173 4.12 18.88 5.31
CA GLN A 173 3.34 17.72 5.74
C GLN A 173 4.22 16.48 5.90
N ASN A 174 5.03 16.16 4.90
CA ASN A 174 5.89 14.99 4.91
C ASN A 174 7.09 15.12 5.88
N SER A 175 7.14 16.13 6.74
CA SER A 175 8.23 16.38 7.69
C SER A 175 7.84 15.92 9.11
N GLY A 176 8.09 16.71 10.15
CA GLY A 176 7.78 16.33 11.54
C GLY A 176 6.32 15.94 11.76
N HIS A 177 5.36 16.57 11.06
CA HIS A 177 3.95 16.25 11.22
C HIS A 177 3.59 14.83 10.76
N LEU A 178 4.30 14.28 9.77
CA LEU A 178 4.13 12.88 9.36
C LEU A 178 4.54 11.93 10.50
N LEU A 179 5.68 12.18 11.16
CA LEU A 179 6.13 11.37 12.29
C LEU A 179 5.16 11.47 13.47
N ASP A 180 4.65 12.66 13.78
CA ASP A 180 3.62 12.87 14.81
C ASP A 180 2.36 12.04 14.52
N MET A 181 1.93 11.98 13.24
CA MET A 181 0.79 11.18 12.85
C MET A 181 1.06 9.68 12.95
N LEU A 182 2.27 9.23 12.62
CA LEU A 182 2.63 7.81 12.78
C LEU A 182 2.59 7.38 14.25
N MET A 183 3.03 8.23 15.18
CA MET A 183 2.87 7.97 16.61
C MET A 183 1.39 7.95 17.04
N THR A 184 0.60 8.91 16.56
CA THR A 184 -0.85 8.97 16.83
C THR A 184 -1.56 7.70 16.35
N CYS A 185 -1.26 7.25 15.13
CA CYS A 185 -1.84 6.04 14.57
C CYS A 185 -1.29 4.76 15.19
N HIS A 186 -0.05 4.75 15.70
CA HIS A 186 0.48 3.63 16.48
C HIS A 186 -0.36 3.39 17.74
N ASP A 187 -0.65 4.45 18.51
CA ASP A 187 -1.49 4.37 19.70
C ASP A 187 -2.91 3.89 19.35
N ALA A 188 -3.51 4.46 18.29
CA ALA A 188 -4.84 4.08 17.81
C ALA A 188 -4.89 2.63 17.27
N ALA A 189 -3.80 2.13 16.70
CA ALA A 189 -3.67 0.79 16.15
C ALA A 189 -3.35 -0.28 17.21
N ALA A 190 -3.64 0.01 18.49
CA ALA A 190 -3.36 -0.84 19.63
C ALA A 190 -1.86 -1.20 19.76
N ASN A 191 -1.02 -0.18 19.64
CA ASN A 191 0.44 -0.20 19.73
C ASN A 191 1.10 -1.02 18.61
N ARG A 192 0.56 -0.94 17.39
CA ARG A 192 1.15 -1.56 16.21
C ARG A 192 1.66 -0.48 15.28
N TRP A 193 2.93 -0.58 14.90
CA TRP A 193 3.52 0.33 13.92
C TRP A 193 2.97 0.07 12.52
N ALA A 194 2.87 1.14 11.73
CA ALA A 194 2.43 1.07 10.35
C ALA A 194 3.37 0.22 9.50
N ASN A 195 2.81 -0.61 8.61
CA ASN A 195 3.55 -1.35 7.59
C ASN A 195 3.63 -0.55 6.28
N PHE A 196 2.65 0.31 6.03
CA PHE A 196 2.57 1.15 4.84
C PHE A 196 2.26 2.59 5.22
N ILE A 197 2.88 3.52 4.50
CA ILE A 197 2.56 4.95 4.56
C ILE A 197 2.22 5.46 3.16
N ALA A 198 1.10 6.15 3.03
CA ALA A 198 0.69 6.80 1.80
C ALA A 198 0.79 8.32 1.98
N VAL A 199 1.55 8.98 1.10
CA VAL A 199 1.81 10.41 1.12
C VAL A 199 1.82 10.98 -0.29
N ASP A 200 1.47 12.26 -0.43
CA ASP A 200 1.61 12.99 -1.69
C ASP A 200 3.03 13.55 -1.85
N PHE A 201 3.53 13.55 -3.09
CA PHE A 201 4.82 14.14 -3.46
C PHE A 201 5.99 13.67 -2.57
N TYR A 202 6.12 12.38 -2.33
CA TYR A 202 7.04 11.75 -1.35
C TYR A 202 8.49 12.29 -1.27
N LYS A 203 9.01 12.89 -2.36
CA LYS A 203 10.33 13.55 -2.40
C LYS A 203 10.37 14.97 -1.80
N ARG A 204 9.24 15.50 -1.34
CA ARG A 204 9.11 16.88 -0.81
C ARG A 204 9.02 16.83 0.70
N SER A 205 10.01 17.38 1.37
CA SER A 205 10.10 17.49 2.82
C SER A 205 11.11 18.56 3.24
N GLU A 206 11.00 19.01 4.48
CA GLU A 206 12.10 19.60 5.23
C GLU A 206 12.85 18.45 5.94
N GLY A 207 14.06 18.14 5.48
CA GLY A 207 14.84 17.00 6.00
C GLY A 207 14.42 15.65 5.41
N GLY A 208 14.43 14.59 6.23
CA GLY A 208 14.41 13.19 5.77
C GLY A 208 13.09 12.68 5.17
N GLY A 209 11.97 13.37 5.42
CA GLY A 209 10.73 13.15 4.69
C GLY A 209 10.08 11.79 4.88
N ALA A 210 9.42 11.31 3.83
CA ALA A 210 8.83 9.98 3.76
C ALA A 210 9.87 8.86 3.98
N PHE A 211 11.13 9.06 3.56
CA PHE A 211 12.19 8.08 3.76
C PHE A 211 12.55 7.91 5.24
N LEU A 212 12.73 9.03 5.97
CA LEU A 212 12.94 8.98 7.42
C LEU A 212 11.74 8.32 8.13
N ALA A 213 10.52 8.63 7.71
CA ALA A 213 9.33 7.98 8.26
C ALA A 213 9.36 6.46 8.05
N THR A 214 9.74 5.99 6.86
CA THR A 214 9.94 4.56 6.59
C THR A 214 11.06 3.94 7.43
N ASP A 215 12.21 4.61 7.56
CA ASP A 215 13.34 4.13 8.36
C ASP A 215 13.01 4.04 9.85
N THR A 216 12.24 5.00 10.37
CA THR A 216 11.70 4.96 11.74
C THR A 216 10.75 3.78 11.92
N LEU A 217 9.79 3.57 11.01
CA LEU A 217 8.87 2.43 11.09
C LEU A 217 9.61 1.10 11.07
N ASN A 218 10.59 0.94 10.18
CA ASN A 218 11.42 -0.25 10.11
C ASN A 218 12.27 -0.46 11.37
N GLY A 219 12.87 0.60 11.92
CA GLY A 219 13.61 0.53 13.18
C GLY A 219 12.72 0.07 14.34
N GLN A 220 11.49 0.58 14.40
CA GLN A 220 10.53 0.21 15.44
C GLN A 220 10.06 -1.24 15.29
N LEU A 221 9.73 -1.67 14.07
CA LEU A 221 9.26 -3.03 13.77
C LEU A 221 10.34 -4.09 13.95
N LEU A 222 11.59 -3.81 13.56
CA LEU A 222 12.66 -4.81 13.56
C LEU A 222 13.44 -4.88 14.87
N CYS A 223 13.63 -3.76 15.55
CA CYS A 223 14.54 -3.71 16.70
C CYS A 223 14.13 -2.70 17.79
N ASN A 224 12.90 -2.17 17.73
CA ASN A 224 12.38 -1.18 18.67
C ASN A 224 13.31 0.06 18.82
N CYS A 225 13.91 0.50 17.71
CA CYS A 225 14.74 1.70 17.64
C CYS A 225 14.04 2.80 16.85
N GLY A 226 14.42 4.06 17.08
CA GLY A 226 13.86 5.20 16.35
C GLY A 226 14.27 5.30 14.86
N ASP A 227 15.23 4.47 14.44
CA ASP A 227 15.79 4.44 13.09
C ASP A 227 16.37 3.05 12.80
N VAL A 228 16.11 2.49 11.61
CA VAL A 228 16.57 1.16 11.20
C VAL A 228 18.09 1.03 11.14
N HIS A 229 18.82 2.11 10.84
CA HIS A 229 20.28 2.11 10.84
C HIS A 229 20.87 1.99 12.26
N SER A 230 20.06 2.20 13.29
CA SER A 230 20.43 1.98 14.69
C SER A 230 20.23 0.54 15.15
N CYS A 231 19.59 -0.32 14.35
CA CYS A 231 19.47 -1.74 14.68
C CYS A 231 20.86 -2.39 14.74
N ALA A 232 21.18 -3.05 15.85
CA ALA A 232 22.44 -3.78 15.95
C ALA A 232 22.47 -4.94 14.93
N LYS A 233 23.66 -5.20 14.36
CA LYS A 233 23.83 -6.34 13.45
C LYS A 233 23.47 -7.64 14.18
N GLY A 234 22.41 -8.32 13.72
CA GLY A 234 21.95 -9.59 14.27
C GLY A 234 20.81 -9.52 15.29
N SER A 235 20.09 -8.38 15.39
CA SER A 235 18.93 -8.23 16.29
C SER A 235 17.59 -8.77 15.76
N THR A 236 17.59 -9.64 14.75
CA THR A 236 16.38 -10.31 14.25
C THR A 236 16.31 -11.75 14.72
#